data_AF-A0A2G1X7W3-F1
#
_entry.id   AF-A0A2G1X7W3-F1
#
_cell.length_a   1.000
_cell.length_b   1.000
_cell.length_c   1.000
_cell.angle_alpha   90.00
_cell.angle_beta   90.00
_cell.angle_gamma   90.00
#
_symmetry.space_group_name_H-M   'P 1'
#
loop_
_entity.id
_entity.type
_entity.pdbx_description
1 polymer ?
#
loop_
_entity_poly.entity_id
_entity_poly.type
_entity_poly.pdbx_seq_one_letter_code
_entity_poly.pdbx_strand_id
1 'polypeptide(L)' 'MIGTLVATAFWAMLPAYVPNNAAVLAGGGRPIDGGREWRGARLLGDGKTWRGTAVGTLVGVLLALGLNALADSASAALG' A
#
# COMPACT_ATOMS: atom_id res chain seq x y z
N MET A 1 20.12 15.39 -11.56
CA MET A 1 20.30 14.14 -12.34
C MET A 1 20.03 12.92 -11.49
N ILE A 2 20.79 12.64 -10.41
CA ILE A 2 20.50 11.46 -9.54
C ILE A 2 19.49 11.80 -8.43
N GLY A 3 19.68 12.91 -7.70
CA GLY A 3 18.80 13.27 -6.58
C GLY A 3 17.33 13.44 -6.96
N THR A 4 17.05 14.11 -8.08
CA THR A 4 15.69 14.24 -8.64
C THR A 4 15.11 12.89 -9.03
N LEU A 5 15.90 12.02 -9.65
CA LEU A 5 15.45 10.68 -10.07
C LEU A 5 15.08 9.80 -8.88
N VAL A 6 15.89 9.86 -7.81
CA VAL A 6 15.59 9.19 -6.54
C VAL A 6 14.32 9.76 -5.92
N ALA A 7 14.17 11.08 -5.84
CA ALA A 7 12.99 11.73 -5.30
C ALA A 7 11.70 11.35 -6.06
N THR A 8 11.74 11.35 -7.39
CA THR A 8 10.61 10.92 -8.23
C THR A 8 10.27 9.44 -8.03
N ALA A 9 11.28 8.58 -7.94
CA ALA A 9 11.07 7.15 -7.68
C ALA A 9 10.42 6.91 -6.30
N PHE A 10 10.88 7.62 -5.26
CA PHE A 10 10.25 7.56 -3.94
C PHE A 10 8.81 8.10 -3.96
N TRP A 11 8.57 9.23 -4.62
CA TRP A 11 7.22 9.80 -4.76
C TRP A 11 6.27 8.84 -5.46
N ALA A 12 6.71 8.22 -6.56
CA ALA A 12 5.91 7.27 -7.32
C ALA A 12 5.64 5.96 -6.57
N MET A 13 6.57 5.49 -5.72
CA MET A 13 6.45 4.23 -4.99
C MET A 13 5.72 4.35 -3.65
N LEU A 14 5.56 5.56 -3.11
CA LEU A 14 4.88 5.80 -1.83
C LEU A 14 3.50 5.11 -1.72
N PRO A 15 2.60 5.20 -2.71
CA PRO A 15 1.32 4.50 -2.68
C PRO A 15 1.42 2.98 -2.64
N ALA A 16 2.54 2.39 -3.04
CA ALA A 16 2.76 0.95 -3.00
C ALA A 16 3.31 0.46 -1.65
N TYR A 17 4.07 1.30 -0.93
CA TYR A 17 4.69 0.91 0.35
C TYR A 17 3.74 1.03 1.55
N VAL A 18 2.81 1.97 1.51
CA VAL A 18 1.92 2.26 2.65
C VAL A 18 0.78 1.23 2.84
N PRO A 19 0.11 0.74 1.79
CA PRO A 19 -1.02 -0.20 1.92
C PRO A 19 -0.70 -1.46 2.71
N ASN A 20 0.50 -2.02 2.53
CA ASN A 20 0.90 -3.26 3.20
C ASN A 20 0.99 -3.08 4.72
N ASN A 21 1.59 -1.99 5.17
CA ASN A 21 1.68 -1.67 6.59
C ASN A 21 0.31 -1.34 7.19
N ALA A 22 -0.51 -0.59 6.44
CA ALA A 22 -1.88 -0.29 6.84
C ALA A 22 -2.75 -1.55 6.98
N ALA A 23 -2.61 -2.51 6.05
CA ALA A 23 -3.31 -3.78 6.08
C ALA A 23 -2.93 -4.65 7.29
N VAL A 24 -1.68 -4.57 7.76
CA VAL A 24 -1.23 -5.27 8.97
C VAL A 24 -1.76 -4.60 10.24
N LEU A 25 -1.68 -3.26 10.33
CA LEU A 25 -2.09 -2.51 11.51
C LEU A 25 -3.60 -2.51 11.74
N ALA A 26 -4.38 -2.42 10.66
CA ALA A 26 -5.85 -2.35 10.72
C ALA A 26 -6.55 -3.65 10.28
N GLY A 27 -5.76 -4.68 9.96
CA GLY A 27 -6.26 -5.97 9.53
C GLY A 27 -6.76 -6.86 10.67
N GLY A 28 -6.97 -8.13 10.34
CA GLY A 28 -7.56 -9.11 11.24
C GLY A 28 -8.94 -9.58 10.78
N GLY A 29 -9.51 -10.53 11.49
CA GLY A 29 -10.79 -11.15 11.13
C GLY A 29 -10.64 -12.25 10.08
N ARG A 30 -11.62 -12.37 9.17
CA ARG A 30 -11.73 -13.51 8.25
C ARG A 30 -10.55 -13.57 7.27
N PRO A 31 -9.75 -14.67 7.29
CA PRO A 31 -8.69 -14.89 6.31
C PRO A 31 -9.27 -14.98 4.89
N ILE A 32 -8.53 -14.47 3.90
CA ILE A 32 -8.94 -14.48 2.49
C ILE A 32 -8.94 -15.91 1.94
N ASP A 33 -8.00 -16.74 2.39
CA ASP A 33 -7.97 -18.16 2.02
C ASP A 33 -9.04 -19.01 2.72
N GLY A 34 -9.78 -18.45 3.67
CA GLY A 34 -10.84 -19.14 4.39
C GLY A 34 -10.37 -20.37 5.15
N GLY A 35 -9.10 -20.45 5.53
CA GLY A 35 -8.55 -21.63 6.21
C GLY A 35 -7.99 -22.70 5.27
N ARG A 36 -7.98 -22.48 3.95
CA ARG A 36 -7.46 -23.46 2.99
C ARG A 36 -5.96 -23.67 3.17
N GLU A 37 -5.56 -24.94 3.14
CA GLU A 37 -4.17 -25.36 3.16
C GLU A 37 -3.76 -25.99 1.84
N TRP A 38 -2.50 -25.78 1.46
CA TRP A 38 -1.84 -26.38 0.32
C TRP A 38 -0.51 -26.96 0.76
N ARG A 39 -0.31 -28.27 0.56
CA ARG A 39 0.92 -28.99 0.94
C ARG A 39 1.33 -28.79 2.41
N GLY A 40 0.35 -28.76 3.31
CA GLY A 40 0.58 -28.61 4.75
C GLY A 40 0.91 -27.19 5.22
N ALA A 41 0.72 -26.18 4.36
CA ALA A 41 0.85 -24.76 4.73
C ALA A 41 -0.40 -23.98 4.33
N ARG A 42 -0.70 -22.89 5.03
CA ARG A 42 -1.81 -21.99 4.67
C ARG A 42 -1.59 -21.37 3.28
N LEU A 43 -2.65 -21.37 2.47
CA LEU A 43 -2.56 -20.95 1.06
C LEU A 43 -2.11 -19.50 0.91
N LEU A 44 -2.62 -18.61 1.76
CA LEU A 44 -2.27 -17.18 1.75
C LEU A 44 -1.65 -16.71 3.07
N GLY A 45 -1.89 -17.45 4.15
CA GLY A 45 -1.42 -17.13 5.50
C GLY A 45 -2.44 -16.31 6.30
N ASP A 46 -2.36 -16.40 7.63
CA ASP A 46 -3.35 -15.79 8.53
C ASP A 46 -3.35 -14.26 8.51
N GLY A 47 -2.24 -13.64 8.08
CA GLY A 47 -2.12 -12.19 7.96
C GLY A 47 -2.90 -11.60 6.77
N LYS A 48 -3.32 -12.40 5.79
CA LYS A 48 -4.04 -11.92 4.60
C LYS A 48 -5.55 -11.98 4.83
N THR A 49 -6.09 -10.91 5.42
CA THR A 49 -7.51 -10.81 5.80
C THR A 49 -8.28 -9.86 4.89
N TRP A 50 -9.57 -10.12 4.68
CA TRP A 50 -10.43 -9.26 3.84
C TRP A 50 -10.49 -7.82 4.35
N ARG A 51 -10.58 -7.66 5.67
CA ARG A 51 -10.57 -6.34 6.31
C ARG A 51 -9.22 -5.64 6.12
N GLY A 52 -8.11 -6.35 6.30
CA GLY A 52 -6.78 -5.81 6.05
C GLY A 52 -6.61 -5.33 4.61
N THR A 53 -7.04 -6.13 3.63
CA THR A 53 -6.99 -5.73 2.21
C THR A 53 -7.87 -4.52 1.93
N ALA A 54 -9.11 -4.48 2.40
CA ALA A 54 -9.99 -3.33 2.17
C ALA A 54 -9.42 -2.03 2.75
N VAL A 55 -8.91 -2.07 3.99
CA VAL A 55 -8.28 -0.90 4.62
C VAL A 55 -6.98 -0.51 3.92
N GLY A 56 -6.12 -1.49 3.61
CA GLY A 56 -4.87 -1.25 2.89
C GLY A 56 -5.12 -0.58 1.53
N THR A 57 -6.08 -1.10 0.75
CA THR A 57 -6.48 -0.51 -0.53
C THR A 57 -7.03 0.91 -0.35
N LEU A 58 -7.92 1.14 0.61
CA LEU A 58 -8.47 2.47 0.87
C LEU A 58 -7.37 3.48 1.21
N VAL A 59 -6.46 3.12 2.13
CA VAL A 59 -5.33 3.97 2.51
C VAL A 59 -4.42 4.25 1.31
N GLY A 60 -4.14 3.24 0.48
CA GLY A 60 -3.36 3.41 -0.75
C GLY A 60 -3.99 4.38 -1.74
N VAL A 61 -5.31 4.25 -1.97
CA VAL A 61 -6.06 5.13 -2.87
C VAL A 61 -6.05 6.56 -2.32
N LEU A 62 -6.35 6.77 -1.04
CA LEU A 62 -6.33 8.09 -0.42
C LEU A 62 -4.95 8.74 -0.50
N LEU A 63 -3.88 7.96 -0.26
CA LEU A 63 -2.52 8.44 -0.41
C LEU A 63 -2.20 8.83 -1.85
N ALA A 64 -2.55 8.00 -2.83
CA ALA A 64 -2.35 8.30 -4.24
C ALA A 64 -3.08 9.58 -4.67
N LEU A 65 -4.33 9.76 -4.22
CA LEU A 65 -5.10 10.97 -4.47
C LEU A 65 -4.44 12.21 -3.85
N GLY A 66 -3.95 12.10 -2.61
CA GLY A 66 -3.20 13.17 -1.95
C GLY A 66 -1.91 13.54 -2.68
N LEU A 67 -1.13 12.54 -3.11
CA LEU A 67 0.08 12.77 -3.90
C LEU A 67 -0.22 13.41 -5.25
N ASN A 68 -1.29 13.00 -5.93
CA ASN A 68 -1.71 13.61 -7.20
C ASN A 68 -2.13 15.07 -7.02
N ALA A 69 -2.87 15.39 -5.96
CA ALA A 69 -3.27 16.77 -5.67
C ALA A 69 -2.07 17.67 -5.31
N LEU A 70 -1.02 17.09 -4.72
CA LEU A 70 0.20 17.80 -4.34
C LEU A 70 1.27 17.82 -5.44
N ALA A 71 1.10 17.05 -6.52
CA ALA A 71 2.12 16.89 -7.56
C ALA A 71 2.48 18.23 -8.22
N ASP A 72 1.48 19.01 -8.63
CA ASP A 72 1.70 20.31 -9.28
C ASP A 72 2.34 21.32 -8.32
N SER A 73 1.87 21.35 -7.07
CA SER A 73 2.43 22.22 -6.01
C SER A 73 3.88 21.86 -5.70
N ALA A 74 4.19 20.56 -5.61
CA ALA A 74 5.53 20.07 -5.36
C ALA A 74 6.46 20.35 -6.54
N SER A 75 5.98 20.16 -7.77
CA SER A 75 6.74 20.49 -8.98
C SER A 75 7.07 21.99 -9.04
N ALA A 76 6.09 22.86 -8.77
CA ALA A 76 6.29 24.31 -8.76
C ALA A 76 7.28 24.78 -7.69
N ALA A 77 7.32 24.12 -6.53
CA ALA A 77 8.25 24.42 -5.45
C ALA A 77 9.69 23.93 -5.72
N LEU A 78 9.84 22.89 -6.53
CA LEU A 78 11.13 22.25 -6.82
C LEU A 78 11.78 22.72 -8.12
N GLY A 79 11.03 23.42 -9.00
CA GLY A 79 11.53 24.04 -10.24
C GLY A 79 11.26 23.21 -11.48
#